data_AF-A0A6L8S2D9-F1
#
_entry.id   AF-A0A6L8S2D9-F1
#
_cell.length_a   1.000
_cell.length_b   1.000
_cell.length_c   1.000
_cell.angle_alpha   90.00
_cell.angle_beta   90.00
_cell.angle_gamma   90.00
#
_symmetry.space_group_name_H-M   'P 1'
#
loop_
_entity.id
_entity.type
_entity.pdbx_description
1 polymer ?
#
loop_
_entity_poly.entity_id
_entity_poly.type
_entity_poly.pdbx_seq_one_letter_code
_entity_poly.pdbx_strand_id
1 'polypeptide(L)'
;MVKRKMKTTLLITIMLLSMTIGTSVQAAGCSDYKLSAKGTAQCTNKLCPGGLKRKERQDLYKQTCVRADGSIYYNKDYRTVYVSCSCL
;
A
#
# COMPACT_ATOMS: atom_id res chain seq x y z
N MET A 1 -47.62 -45.41 -12.38
CA MET A 1 -47.05 -44.23 -13.06
C MET A 1 -46.32 -43.35 -12.02
N VAL A 2 -45.01 -43.53 -11.82
CA VAL A 2 -44.20 -42.68 -10.92
C VAL A 2 -42.90 -42.32 -11.62
N LYS A 3 -42.95 -41.41 -12.58
CA LYS A 3 -41.77 -40.92 -13.32
C LYS A 3 -41.91 -39.42 -13.59
N ARG A 4 -42.00 -38.58 -12.55
CA ARG A 4 -42.02 -37.11 -12.74
C ARG A 4 -41.72 -36.29 -11.48
N LYS A 5 -40.81 -36.73 -10.59
CA LYS A 5 -40.39 -35.89 -9.43
C LYS A 5 -38.88 -35.86 -9.16
N MET A 6 -38.05 -36.43 -10.03
CA MET A 6 -36.60 -36.54 -9.77
C MET A 6 -35.74 -35.44 -10.41
N LYS A 7 -36.28 -34.69 -11.38
CA LYS A 7 -35.51 -33.66 -12.12
C LYS A 7 -35.47 -32.29 -11.42
N THR A 8 -36.49 -31.94 -10.64
CA THR A 8 -36.59 -30.62 -10.00
C THR A 8 -35.69 -30.47 -8.79
N THR A 9 -35.44 -31.55 -8.03
CA THR A 9 -34.58 -31.50 -6.84
C THR A 9 -33.09 -31.34 -7.19
N LEU A 10 -32.67 -31.85 -8.37
CA LEU A 10 -31.27 -31.79 -8.81
C LEU A 10 -30.85 -30.39 -9.31
N LEU A 11 -31.80 -29.57 -9.79
CA LEU A 11 -31.52 -28.21 -10.25
C LEU A 11 -31.32 -27.23 -9.10
N ILE A 12 -32.02 -27.46 -7.98
CA ILE A 12 -31.97 -26.57 -6.81
C ILE A 12 -30.62 -26.70 -6.10
N THR A 13 -30.04 -27.90 -6.01
CA THR A 13 -28.73 -28.11 -5.37
C THR A 13 -27.57 -27.47 -6.14
N ILE A 14 -27.66 -27.32 -7.47
CA ILE A 14 -26.61 -26.68 -8.28
C ILE A 14 -26.63 -25.15 -8.12
N MET A 15 -27.81 -24.52 -8.04
CA MET A 15 -27.92 -23.07 -7.79
C MET A 15 -27.45 -22.67 -6.38
N LEU A 16 -27.60 -23.55 -5.39
CA LEU A 16 -27.09 -23.32 -4.03
C LEU A 16 -25.57 -23.45 -3.93
N LEU A 17 -24.90 -24.22 -4.81
CA LEU A 17 -23.44 -24.31 -4.84
C LEU A 17 -22.78 -23.04 -5.41
N SER A 18 -23.44 -22.30 -6.31
CA SER A 18 -22.92 -21.03 -6.84
C SER A 18 -22.94 -19.86 -5.84
N MET A 19 -23.54 -20.03 -4.66
CA MET A 19 -23.46 -19.06 -3.57
C MET A 19 -22.28 -19.30 -2.62
N THR A 20 -21.41 -20.28 -2.91
CA THR A 20 -20.17 -20.45 -2.16
C THR A 20 -19.14 -19.39 -2.56
N ILE A 21 -19.30 -18.23 -1.91
CA ILE A 21 -18.24 -17.41 -1.36
C ILE A 21 -17.19 -17.02 -2.40
N GLY A 22 -17.51 -15.97 -3.15
CA GLY A 22 -16.49 -15.04 -3.62
C GLY A 22 -15.80 -14.45 -2.40
N THR A 23 -14.86 -15.18 -1.81
CA THR A 23 -13.85 -14.57 -0.95
C THR A 23 -13.05 -13.71 -1.91
N SER A 24 -13.34 -12.42 -1.94
CA SER A 24 -12.34 -11.46 -2.39
C SER A 24 -11.16 -11.66 -1.45
N VAL A 25 -10.20 -12.49 -1.86
CA VAL A 25 -8.92 -12.60 -1.19
C VAL A 25 -8.28 -11.24 -1.41
N GLN A 26 -8.55 -10.29 -0.51
CA GLN A 26 -7.86 -9.02 -0.50
C GLN A 26 -6.42 -9.38 -0.19
N ALA A 27 -5.59 -9.46 -1.24
CA ALA A 27 -4.20 -9.87 -1.08
C ALA A 27 -3.54 -8.93 -0.08
N ALA A 28 -3.13 -9.47 1.06
CA ALA A 28 -2.36 -8.72 2.05
C ALA A 28 -1.09 -8.23 1.38
N GLY A 29 -0.79 -6.95 1.54
CA GLY A 29 0.28 -6.32 0.80
C GLY A 29 0.31 -4.81 0.97
N CYS A 30 1.38 -4.20 0.48
CA CYS A 30 1.56 -2.78 0.56
C CYS A 30 1.81 -2.20 -0.83
N SER A 31 1.27 -1.01 -1.08
CA SER A 31 1.59 -0.20 -2.26
C SER A 31 3.04 0.28 -2.22
N ASP A 32 3.55 0.86 -3.30
CA ASP A 32 4.79 1.63 -3.22
C ASP A 32 4.66 2.83 -2.26
N TYR A 33 5.81 3.28 -1.75
CA TYR A 33 5.92 4.55 -1.02
C TYR A 33 5.73 5.71 -1.99
N LYS A 34 4.77 6.59 -1.68
CA LYS A 34 4.51 7.83 -2.42
C LYS A 34 4.86 9.05 -1.58
N LEU A 35 5.40 10.08 -2.22
CA LEU A 35 5.70 11.35 -1.56
C LEU A 35 4.39 11.96 -1.03
N SER A 36 4.30 12.14 0.28
CA SER A 36 3.14 12.74 0.94
C SER A 36 3.36 14.21 1.28
N ALA A 37 4.56 14.61 1.68
CA ALA A 37 4.88 16.00 2.00
C ALA A 37 6.36 16.28 1.79
N LYS A 38 6.65 17.49 1.31
CA LYS A 38 8.01 18.02 1.22
C LYS A 38 8.31 18.81 2.49
N GLY A 39 9.44 18.54 3.14
CA GLY A 39 9.82 19.27 4.36
C GLY A 39 10.30 20.70 4.09
N THR A 40 10.85 21.34 5.13
CA THR A 40 11.60 22.59 4.96
C THR A 40 13.06 22.26 4.69
N ALA A 41 13.64 22.89 3.68
CA ALA A 41 15.04 22.70 3.37
C ALA A 41 15.95 23.45 4.36
N GLN A 42 16.95 22.78 4.90
CA GLN A 42 17.91 23.30 5.88
C GLN A 42 19.34 23.11 5.36
N CYS A 43 20.24 23.98 5.81
CA CYS A 43 21.66 23.89 5.47
C CYS A 43 22.41 23.07 6.52
N THR A 44 23.21 22.09 6.08
CA THR A 44 23.99 21.18 6.93
C THR A 44 25.43 21.06 6.44
N ASN A 45 26.36 20.72 7.34
CA ASN A 45 27.76 20.45 7.00
C ASN A 45 28.07 18.94 6.90
N LYS A 46 27.06 18.07 7.07
CA LYS A 46 27.22 16.60 7.22
C LYS A 46 27.95 15.88 6.08
N LEU A 47 28.04 16.49 4.89
CA LEU A 47 28.57 15.85 3.66
C LEU A 47 29.51 16.75 2.84
N CYS A 48 29.97 17.88 3.37
CA CYS A 48 31.00 18.70 2.72
C CYS A 48 32.26 18.71 3.62
N PRO A 49 33.27 17.85 3.33
CA PRO A 49 34.55 17.90 4.02
C PRO A 49 35.22 19.25 3.70
N GLY A 50 35.20 20.17 4.66
CA GLY A 50 35.59 21.58 4.45
C GLY A 50 34.71 22.60 5.19
N GLY A 51 33.62 22.16 5.84
CA GLY A 51 32.77 23.04 6.67
C GLY A 51 31.71 23.83 5.90
N LEU A 52 31.51 23.46 4.63
CA LEU A 52 30.63 24.13 3.69
C LEU A 52 29.19 23.63 3.84
N LYS A 53 28.21 24.51 3.56
CA LYS A 53 26.78 24.23 3.78
C LYS A 53 26.13 23.57 2.58
N ARG A 54 25.58 22.37 2.74
CA ARG A 54 24.71 21.70 1.77
C ARG A 54 23.24 21.84 2.16
N LYS A 55 22.35 22.04 1.18
CA LYS A 55 20.90 22.14 1.42
C LYS A 55 20.25 20.75 1.36
N GLU A 56 19.76 20.28 2.50
CA GLU A 56 18.99 19.04 2.64
C GLU A 56 17.56 19.32 3.08
N ARG A 57 16.63 18.41 2.78
CA ARG A 57 15.22 18.49 3.19
C ARG A 57 14.76 17.10 3.58
N GLN A 58 13.98 17.00 4.65
CA GLN A 58 13.36 15.75 5.04
C GLN A 58 11.96 15.64 4.42
N ASP A 59 11.79 14.69 3.51
CA ASP A 59 10.53 14.43 2.83
C ASP A 59 9.80 13.26 3.49
N LEU A 60 8.48 13.39 3.64
CA LEU A 60 7.62 12.33 4.18
C LEU A 60 7.04 11.52 3.05
N TYR A 61 7.32 10.22 3.05
CA TYR A 61 6.73 9.23 2.18
C TYR A 61 5.70 8.41 2.97
N LYS A 62 4.59 8.05 2.30
CA LYS A 62 3.56 7.21 2.86
C LYS A 62 3.31 6.01 1.96
N GLN A 63 3.02 4.88 2.58
CA GLN A 63 2.64 3.64 1.93
C GLN A 63 1.34 3.16 2.56
N THR A 64 0.40 2.72 1.73
CA THR A 64 -0.84 2.09 2.17
C THR A 64 -0.66 0.58 2.18
N CYS A 65 -1.03 -0.06 3.27
CA CYS A 65 -0.94 -1.50 3.43
C CYS A 65 -2.28 -2.09 3.84
N VAL A 66 -2.54 -3.31 3.38
CA VAL A 66 -3.72 -4.10 3.70
C VAL A 66 -3.26 -5.33 4.49
N ARG A 67 -3.84 -5.54 5.67
CA ARG A 67 -3.62 -6.74 6.49
C ARG A 67 -4.38 -7.93 5.92
N ALA A 68 -4.05 -9.13 6.43
CA ALA A 68 -4.76 -10.36 6.08
C ALA A 68 -6.26 -10.33 6.46
N ASP A 69 -6.64 -9.52 7.45
CA ASP A 69 -8.04 -9.29 7.85
C ASP A 69 -8.74 -8.22 7.01
N GLY A 70 -8.08 -7.68 5.98
CA GLY A 70 -8.60 -6.62 5.12
C GLY A 70 -8.48 -5.20 5.70
N SER A 71 -8.01 -5.03 6.94
CA SER A 71 -7.84 -3.71 7.54
C SER A 71 -6.71 -2.92 6.88
N ILE A 72 -6.97 -1.63 6.63
CA ILE A 72 -6.01 -0.71 6.03
C ILE A 72 -5.19 -0.04 7.13
N TYR A 73 -3.87 0.04 6.92
CA TYR A 73 -2.99 0.87 7.72
C TYR A 73 -1.99 1.63 6.84
N TYR A 74 -1.35 2.63 7.43
CA TYR A 74 -0.42 3.51 6.72
C TYR A 74 0.95 3.50 7.37
N ASN A 75 1.97 3.19 6.59
CA ASN A 75 3.36 3.37 6.99
C ASN A 75 3.85 4.76 6.59
N LYS A 76 4.69 5.34 7.44
CA LYS A 76 5.36 6.62 7.21
C LYS A 76 6.86 6.36 7.16
N ASP A 77 7.53 7.00 6.22
CA ASP A 77 8.98 6.94 6.06
C ASP A 77 9.52 8.35 5.79
N TYR A 78 10.53 8.76 6.55
CA TYR A 78 11.14 10.09 6.42
C TYR A 78 12.48 9.96 5.71
N ARG A 79 12.59 10.53 4.51
CA ARG A 79 13.79 10.45 3.68
C ARG A 79 14.47 11.80 3.58
N THR A 80 15.76 11.83 3.84
CA THR A 80 16.58 13.02 3.57
C THR A 80 16.87 13.11 2.07
N VAL A 81 16.54 14.25 1.48
CA VAL A 81 16.74 14.55 0.07
C VAL A 81 17.64 15.78 -0.06
N TYR A 82 18.58 15.74 -1.00
CA TYR A 82 19.48 16.86 -1.29
C TYR A 82 18.90 17.70 -2.41
N VAL A 83 18.66 18.99 -2.13
CA VAL A 83 17.88 19.86 -3.03
C VAL A 83 18.77 20.77 -3.88
N SER A 84 19.97 21.09 -3.38
CA SER A 84 21.00 21.80 -4.13
C SER A 84 22.39 21.46 -3.60
N CYS A 85 23.35 21.27 -4.53
CA CYS A 85 24.75 21.10 -4.19
C CYS A 85 25.47 22.43 -4.40
N SER A 86 25.85 23.08 -3.31
CA SER A 86 26.75 24.22 -3.30
C SER A 86 27.63 24.03 -2.08
N CYS A 87 28.53 23.05 -2.10
CA CYS A 87 29.65 23.13 -1.18
C CYS A 87 30.41 24.40 -1.59
N LEU A 88 30.34 25.43 -0.75
CA LEU A 88 30.88 26.78 -0.99
C LEU A 88 32.38 26.83 -1.25
#